data_AF-A0A2G6EQ66-F1
#
_entry.id   AF-A0A2G6EQ66-F1
#
_cell.length_a   1.000
_cell.length_b   1.000
_cell.length_c   1.000
_cell.angle_alpha   90.00
_cell.angle_beta   90.00
_cell.angle_gamma   90.00
#
_symmetry.space_group_name_H-M   'P 1'
#
loop_
_entity.id
_entity.type
_entity.pdbx_description
1 polymer ?
#
loop_
_entity_poly.entity_id
_entity_poly.type
_entity_poly.pdbx_seq_one_letter_code
_entity_poly.pdbx_strand_id
1 'polypeptide(L)'
;MRWQGRRKSQNIEDRRRLSGGKKAVSIGGLIIAAIMAFLMKDASYFTNAVSQQGGQTVSHNTNPQQDQVAEFTSVILANLEDTWGKIFNQAGLHFRQPKLVLYELKRMGASGDFAFAYVIAHEYGHHISNLIGTLPKVHRARQRLNQRDSNRLSILLELQADCFAGVWANYAGNQYQLLEPGDIQEGLQAAASVGDDALIGNRPEKFTHGTSQQRMQWLRAGMQSGNVGTCDTFKTAGFLHLLLAIAIENDYYLSQVD
;
A
#
# COMPACT_ATOMS: atom_id res chain seq x y z
N MET A 1 -16.13 -8.66 -1.50
CA MET A 1 -16.01 -7.71 -2.65
C MET A 1 -16.60 -8.23 -3.98
N ARG A 2 -17.21 -7.33 -4.77
CA ARG A 2 -17.80 -7.56 -6.12
C ARG A 2 -16.81 -7.37 -7.30
N TRP A 3 -15.77 -8.20 -7.34
CA TRP A 3 -14.64 -8.04 -8.29
C TRP A 3 -14.75 -8.86 -9.59
N GLN A 4 -15.59 -9.89 -9.63
CA GLN A 4 -15.69 -10.79 -10.79
C GLN A 4 -16.21 -10.06 -12.04
N GLY A 5 -15.63 -10.38 -13.21
CA GLY A 5 -16.02 -9.80 -14.50
C GLY A 5 -15.61 -8.34 -14.72
N ARG A 6 -14.81 -7.75 -13.81
CA ARG A 6 -14.32 -6.36 -13.92
C ARG A 6 -13.07 -6.27 -14.81
N ARG A 7 -12.72 -5.04 -15.20
CA ARG A 7 -11.49 -4.71 -15.96
C ARG A 7 -10.26 -5.20 -15.20
N LYS A 8 -9.29 -5.74 -15.94
CA LYS A 8 -7.98 -6.18 -15.43
C LYS A 8 -6.89 -5.18 -15.84
N SER A 9 -5.92 -4.94 -14.96
CA SER A 9 -4.77 -4.09 -15.25
C SER A 9 -3.88 -4.71 -16.32
N GLN A 10 -3.29 -3.86 -17.16
CA GLN A 10 -2.27 -4.24 -18.14
C GLN A 10 -0.85 -4.00 -17.60
N ASN A 11 -0.70 -3.39 -16.42
CA ASN A 11 0.58 -3.05 -15.79
C ASN A 11 1.08 -4.14 -14.83
N ILE A 12 0.81 -5.40 -15.16
CA ILE A 12 1.20 -6.55 -14.36
C ILE A 12 2.22 -7.39 -15.11
N GLU A 13 3.37 -7.61 -14.47
CA GLU A 13 4.36 -8.58 -14.89
C GLU A 13 4.19 -9.85 -14.05
N ASP A 14 3.58 -10.87 -14.64
CA ASP A 14 3.35 -12.16 -13.98
C ASP A 14 4.60 -13.05 -14.06
N ARG A 15 5.44 -13.00 -13.02
CA ARG A 15 6.66 -13.81 -12.93
C ARG A 15 6.42 -15.20 -12.34
N ARG A 16 5.19 -15.54 -11.93
CA ARG A 16 4.81 -16.93 -11.54
C ARG A 16 5.11 -17.94 -12.66
N ARG A 17 5.11 -17.46 -13.91
CA ARG A 17 5.22 -18.28 -15.13
C ARG A 17 6.63 -18.33 -15.72
N LEU A 18 7.61 -17.61 -15.15
CA LEU A 18 8.96 -17.55 -15.71
C LEU A 18 9.87 -18.62 -15.10
N SER A 19 9.93 -19.77 -15.78
CA SER A 19 11.03 -20.74 -15.65
C SER A 19 12.27 -20.18 -16.34
N GLY A 20 13.34 -19.91 -15.57
CA GLY A 20 14.70 -19.73 -16.08
C GLY A 20 14.93 -18.53 -17.01
N GLY A 21 15.09 -17.33 -16.46
CA GLY A 21 15.55 -16.15 -17.23
C GLY A 21 15.99 -15.02 -16.31
N LYS A 22 17.13 -14.39 -16.63
CA LYS A 22 17.87 -13.43 -15.80
C LYS A 22 16.97 -12.45 -15.03
N LYS A 23 17.07 -12.46 -13.70
CA LYS A 23 16.31 -11.62 -12.77
C LYS A 23 16.68 -10.13 -12.99
N ALA A 24 15.86 -9.40 -13.75
CA ALA A 24 15.93 -7.95 -13.81
C ALA A 24 15.23 -7.37 -12.57
N VAL A 25 16.02 -6.74 -11.69
CA VAL A 25 15.51 -5.94 -10.56
C VAL A 25 15.04 -4.60 -11.12
N SER A 26 13.74 -4.43 -11.29
CA SER A 26 13.14 -3.15 -11.65
C SER A 26 12.96 -2.32 -10.39
N ILE A 27 13.77 -1.27 -10.23
CA ILE A 27 13.70 -0.31 -9.12
C ILE A 27 12.41 0.55 -9.18
N GLY A 28 11.63 0.46 -10.26
CA GLY A 28 10.40 1.26 -10.48
C GLY A 28 9.08 0.50 -10.37
N GLY A 29 9.06 -0.73 -9.82
CA GLY A 29 7.83 -1.51 -9.65
C GLY A 29 7.31 -1.49 -8.21
N LEU A 30 5.99 -1.62 -8.01
CA LEU A 30 5.42 -1.95 -6.70
C LEU A 30 5.82 -3.39 -6.35
N ILE A 31 6.63 -3.55 -5.30
CA ILE A 31 7.07 -4.87 -4.80
C ILE A 31 6.14 -5.25 -3.64
N ILE A 32 4.96 -5.79 -3.95
CA ILE A 32 3.98 -6.29 -2.95
C ILE A 32 4.59 -7.41 -2.08
N ALA A 33 5.62 -8.11 -2.58
CA ALA A 33 6.22 -9.26 -1.90
C ALA A 33 6.93 -8.93 -0.58
N ALA A 34 7.55 -7.75 -0.45
CA ALA A 34 8.32 -7.39 0.75
C ALA A 34 7.40 -7.07 1.95
N ILE A 35 6.24 -6.47 1.69
CA ILE A 35 5.30 -6.10 2.76
C ILE A 35 4.38 -7.26 3.11
N MET A 36 3.99 -8.12 2.16
CA MET A 36 3.36 -9.43 2.51
C MET A 36 4.23 -10.27 3.44
N ALA A 37 5.55 -10.32 3.23
CA ALA A 37 6.48 -11.01 4.15
C ALA A 37 6.53 -10.38 5.55
N PHE A 38 6.40 -9.04 5.62
CA PHE A 38 6.38 -8.29 6.89
C PHE A 38 5.06 -8.45 7.66
N LEU A 39 3.92 -8.46 6.96
CA LEU A 39 2.59 -8.68 7.55
C LEU A 39 2.41 -10.11 8.12
N MET A 40 3.11 -11.09 7.55
CA MET A 40 2.92 -12.51 7.88
C MET A 40 3.83 -13.04 8.99
N LYS A 41 4.68 -12.20 9.59
CA LYS A 41 5.77 -12.61 10.51
C LYS A 41 6.62 -13.75 9.93
N ASP A 42 6.70 -13.83 8.61
CA ASP A 42 7.37 -14.91 7.93
C ASP A 42 8.24 -14.35 6.80
N ALA A 43 9.46 -13.99 7.21
CA ALA A 43 10.52 -13.63 6.29
C ALA A 43 10.91 -14.78 5.36
N SER A 44 10.34 -15.99 5.53
CA SER A 44 10.59 -17.11 4.61
C SER A 44 10.13 -16.83 3.19
N TYR A 45 9.23 -15.89 2.92
CA TYR A 45 8.96 -15.47 1.54
C TYR A 45 10.16 -14.73 0.91
N PHE A 46 10.85 -13.90 1.70
CA PHE A 46 12.08 -13.24 1.25
C PHE A 46 13.23 -14.23 1.18
N THR A 47 13.42 -15.07 2.20
CA THR A 47 14.50 -16.06 2.18
C THR A 47 14.24 -17.14 1.13
N ASN A 48 13.01 -17.57 0.84
CA ASN A 48 12.76 -18.52 -0.27
C ASN A 48 12.90 -17.86 -1.65
N ALA A 49 12.56 -16.57 -1.79
CA ALA A 49 12.80 -15.81 -3.02
C ALA A 49 14.30 -15.54 -3.29
N VAL A 50 15.09 -15.40 -2.22
CA VAL A 50 16.56 -15.27 -2.26
C VAL A 50 17.27 -16.64 -2.29
N SER A 51 16.72 -17.68 -1.66
CA SER A 51 17.29 -19.03 -1.53
C SER A 51 16.93 -19.96 -2.69
N GLN A 52 15.98 -19.61 -3.56
CA GLN A 52 15.87 -20.19 -4.91
C GLN A 52 16.98 -19.66 -5.83
N GLN A 53 18.21 -19.78 -5.36
CA GLN A 53 19.44 -19.65 -6.12
C GLN A 53 20.12 -21.03 -6.31
N GLY A 54 19.54 -22.10 -5.74
CA GLY A 54 19.89 -23.50 -6.01
C GLY A 54 18.88 -24.15 -6.97
N GLY A 55 19.36 -24.64 -8.11
CA GLY A 55 18.53 -25.21 -9.18
C GLY A 55 17.82 -26.50 -8.77
N GLN A 56 16.50 -26.47 -8.84
CA GLN A 56 15.66 -27.64 -9.08
C GLN A 56 14.51 -27.22 -10.02
N THR A 57 14.31 -27.99 -11.08
CA THR A 57 13.18 -27.87 -12.01
C THR A 57 11.89 -28.27 -11.30
N VAL A 58 11.11 -27.29 -10.84
CA VAL A 58 9.78 -27.54 -10.27
C VAL A 58 8.75 -27.63 -11.41
N SER A 59 8.07 -28.78 -11.47
CA SER A 59 6.97 -29.06 -12.39
C SER A 59 5.85 -28.02 -12.25
N HIS A 60 5.40 -27.48 -13.39
CA HIS A 60 4.36 -26.46 -13.47
C HIS A 60 2.99 -27.08 -13.16
N ASN A 61 2.56 -26.93 -11.90
CA ASN A 61 1.19 -27.22 -11.51
C ASN A 61 0.50 -25.89 -11.19
N THR A 62 -0.21 -25.33 -12.17
CA THR A 62 -1.00 -24.11 -11.97
C THR A 62 -2.08 -24.41 -10.92
N ASN A 63 -1.93 -23.85 -9.72
CA ASN A 63 -2.92 -23.98 -8.66
C ASN A 63 -4.09 -23.03 -8.95
N PRO A 64 -5.33 -23.51 -9.18
CA PRO A 64 -6.49 -22.67 -9.47
C PRO A 64 -6.73 -21.56 -8.44
N GLN A 65 -6.34 -21.80 -7.18
CA GLN A 65 -6.43 -20.81 -6.11
C GLN A 65 -5.44 -19.65 -6.33
N GLN A 66 -4.23 -19.92 -6.83
CA GLN A 66 -3.25 -18.87 -7.13
C GLN A 66 -3.70 -18.02 -8.33
N ASP A 67 -4.34 -18.63 -9.33
CA ASP A 67 -4.87 -17.90 -10.48
C ASP A 67 -6.02 -16.97 -10.10
N GLN A 68 -6.91 -17.41 -9.20
CA GLN A 68 -7.96 -16.55 -8.66
C GLN A 68 -7.39 -15.34 -7.91
N VAL A 69 -6.31 -15.52 -7.13
CA VAL A 69 -5.68 -14.41 -6.40
C VAL A 69 -4.99 -13.43 -7.33
N ALA A 70 -4.32 -13.91 -8.39
CA ALA A 70 -3.72 -13.03 -9.39
C ALA A 70 -4.78 -12.28 -10.19
N GLU A 71 -5.89 -12.93 -10.53
CA GLU A 71 -7.01 -12.27 -11.19
C GLU A 71 -7.64 -11.18 -10.32
N PHE A 72 -7.91 -11.51 -9.05
CA PHE A 72 -8.37 -10.54 -8.05
C PHE A 72 -7.41 -9.35 -7.95
N THR A 73 -6.11 -9.61 -7.77
CA THR A 73 -5.08 -8.56 -7.67
C THR A 73 -5.07 -7.69 -8.92
N SER A 74 -5.25 -8.29 -10.09
CA SER A 74 -5.32 -7.58 -11.37
C SER A 74 -6.54 -6.67 -11.50
N VAL A 75 -7.68 -7.06 -10.92
CA VAL A 75 -8.88 -6.22 -10.87
C VAL A 75 -8.70 -5.07 -9.88
N ILE A 76 -8.17 -5.34 -8.69
CA ILE A 76 -7.92 -4.31 -7.68
C ILE A 76 -6.93 -3.27 -8.21
N LEU A 77 -5.84 -3.71 -8.86
CA LEU A 77 -4.87 -2.80 -9.46
C LEU A 77 -5.49 -1.92 -10.55
N ALA A 78 -6.34 -2.50 -11.41
CA ALA A 78 -7.07 -1.72 -12.41
C ALA A 78 -7.94 -0.63 -11.77
N ASN A 79 -8.67 -0.97 -10.70
CA ASN A 79 -9.52 -0.01 -10.05
C ASN A 79 -8.73 1.10 -9.32
N LEU A 80 -7.57 0.77 -8.75
CA LEU A 80 -6.63 1.75 -8.21
C LEU A 80 -6.11 2.70 -9.29
N GLU A 81 -5.72 2.17 -10.46
CA GLU A 81 -5.31 2.98 -11.61
C GLU A 81 -6.41 3.94 -12.08
N ASP A 82 -7.64 3.46 -12.19
CA ASP A 82 -8.79 4.27 -12.63
C ASP A 82 -9.12 5.37 -11.62
N THR A 83 -9.09 5.03 -10.32
CA THR A 83 -9.35 5.95 -9.23
C THR A 83 -8.30 7.05 -9.14
N TRP A 84 -7.02 6.68 -9.07
CA TRP A 84 -5.95 7.66 -8.92
C TRP A 84 -5.68 8.43 -10.22
N GLY A 85 -5.88 7.80 -11.38
CA GLY A 85 -5.86 8.50 -12.65
C GLY A 85 -6.91 9.62 -12.70
N LYS A 86 -8.14 9.35 -12.25
CA LYS A 86 -9.19 10.36 -12.13
C LYS A 86 -8.81 11.49 -11.17
N ILE A 87 -8.36 11.15 -9.96
CA ILE A 87 -7.98 12.13 -8.92
C ILE A 87 -6.84 13.04 -9.40
N PHE A 88 -5.79 12.47 -9.99
CA PHE A 88 -4.66 13.26 -10.50
C PHE A 88 -5.07 14.14 -11.68
N ASN A 89 -5.87 13.62 -12.61
CA ASN A 89 -6.39 14.41 -13.73
C ASN A 89 -7.25 15.59 -13.26
N GLN A 90 -8.10 15.38 -12.23
CA GLN A 90 -8.90 16.45 -11.62
C GLN A 90 -8.04 17.53 -10.98
N ALA A 91 -6.90 17.15 -10.39
CA ALA A 91 -5.91 18.07 -9.83
C ALA A 91 -4.97 18.70 -10.88
N GLY A 92 -5.15 18.40 -12.19
CA GLY A 92 -4.25 18.87 -13.25
C GLY A 92 -2.83 18.27 -13.18
N LEU A 93 -2.66 17.13 -12.49
CA LEU A 93 -1.37 16.47 -12.29
C LEU A 93 -1.20 15.28 -13.24
N HIS A 94 0.05 15.01 -13.65
CA HIS A 94 0.35 13.84 -14.46
C HIS A 94 0.42 12.58 -13.59
N PHE A 95 -0.48 11.63 -13.85
CA PHE A 95 -0.46 10.34 -13.19
C PHE A 95 0.49 9.34 -13.89
N ARG A 96 1.42 8.76 -13.13
CA ARG A 96 2.26 7.66 -13.60
C ARG A 96 1.83 6.36 -12.93
N GLN A 97 1.24 5.45 -13.71
CA GLN A 97 0.84 4.14 -13.22
C GLN A 97 2.08 3.32 -12.78
N PRO A 98 2.04 2.68 -11.61
CA PRO A 98 3.09 1.76 -11.20
C PRO A 98 2.96 0.43 -11.94
N LYS A 99 4.09 -0.24 -12.19
CA LYS A 99 4.10 -1.63 -12.67
C LYS A 99 4.13 -2.56 -11.47
N LEU A 100 3.21 -3.53 -11.42
CA LEU A 100 3.18 -4.56 -10.39
C LEU A 100 3.87 -5.84 -10.89
N VAL A 101 4.76 -6.40 -10.08
CA VAL A 101 5.43 -7.68 -10.37
C VAL A 101 4.88 -8.75 -9.45
N LEU A 102 4.26 -9.80 -10.00
CA LEU A 102 3.70 -10.92 -9.24
C LEU A 102 4.69 -12.09 -9.17
N TYR A 103 5.02 -12.53 -7.95
CA TYR A 103 5.93 -13.65 -7.70
C TYR A 103 5.20 -14.92 -7.26
N GLU A 104 4.69 -14.95 -6.04
CA GLU A 104 3.75 -15.95 -5.53
C GLU A 104 2.78 -15.20 -4.61
N LEU A 105 1.48 -15.41 -4.80
CA LEU A 105 0.45 -14.81 -3.96
C LEU A 105 -0.29 -15.91 -3.23
N LYS A 106 -0.30 -15.83 -1.90
CA LYS A 106 -1.15 -16.67 -1.05
C LYS A 106 -2.27 -15.81 -0.48
N ARG A 107 -3.52 -16.19 -0.73
CA ARG A 107 -4.67 -15.55 -0.09
C ARG A 107 -4.60 -15.84 1.41
N MET A 108 -4.74 -14.81 2.24
CA MET A 108 -4.88 -14.99 3.68
C MET A 108 -6.24 -15.65 3.94
N GLY A 109 -6.24 -16.92 4.35
CA GLY A 109 -7.45 -17.75 4.47
C GLY A 109 -8.40 -17.37 5.61
N ALA A 110 -8.16 -16.26 6.33
CA ALA A 110 -8.90 -15.92 7.55
C ALA A 110 -9.43 -14.48 7.62
N SER A 111 -9.14 -13.60 6.64
CA SER A 111 -9.39 -12.15 6.79
C SER A 111 -10.33 -11.54 5.74
N GLY A 112 -10.87 -12.35 4.81
CA GLY A 112 -11.75 -11.87 3.74
C GLY A 112 -11.01 -11.26 2.55
N ASP A 113 -11.73 -10.90 1.49
CA ASP A 113 -11.14 -10.40 0.25
C ASP A 113 -10.82 -8.90 0.31
N PHE A 114 -11.59 -8.11 1.06
CA PHE A 114 -11.29 -6.68 1.23
C PHE A 114 -10.06 -6.44 2.09
N ALA A 115 -9.79 -7.26 3.11
CA ALA A 115 -8.54 -7.19 3.85
C ALA A 115 -7.31 -7.31 2.93
N PHE A 116 -7.38 -8.20 1.93
CA PHE A 116 -6.31 -8.36 0.94
C PHE A 116 -6.25 -7.18 -0.03
N ALA A 117 -7.40 -6.66 -0.49
CA ALA A 117 -7.42 -5.44 -1.32
C ALA A 117 -6.88 -4.21 -0.59
N TYR A 118 -7.16 -4.07 0.72
CA TYR A 118 -6.63 -3.01 1.56
C TYR A 118 -5.10 -3.01 1.56
N VAL A 119 -4.45 -4.18 1.70
CA VAL A 119 -2.97 -4.27 1.64
C VAL A 119 -2.46 -3.76 0.29
N ILE A 120 -3.07 -4.18 -0.83
CA ILE A 120 -2.69 -3.71 -2.16
C ILE A 120 -2.86 -2.19 -2.27
N ALA A 121 -3.97 -1.66 -1.77
CA ALA A 121 -4.27 -0.22 -1.79
C ALA A 121 -3.33 0.59 -0.90
N HIS A 122 -2.90 0.05 0.24
CA HIS A 122 -1.89 0.65 1.12
C HIS A 122 -0.55 0.78 0.40
N GLU A 123 -0.09 -0.29 -0.29
CA GLU A 123 1.12 -0.22 -1.11
C GLU A 123 1.01 0.81 -2.23
N TYR A 124 -0.16 0.88 -2.86
CA TYR A 124 -0.43 1.90 -3.85
C TYR A 124 -0.40 3.30 -3.23
N GLY A 125 -0.84 3.46 -1.99
CA GLY A 125 -0.74 4.68 -1.20
C GLY A 125 0.71 5.17 -1.08
N HIS A 126 1.68 4.29 -0.83
CA HIS A 126 3.10 4.66 -0.84
C HIS A 126 3.58 5.14 -2.22
N HIS A 127 3.05 4.56 -3.31
CA HIS A 127 3.30 5.09 -4.66
C HIS A 127 2.70 6.48 -4.87
N ILE A 128 1.51 6.75 -4.35
CA ILE A 128 0.94 8.10 -4.36
C ILE A 128 1.82 9.07 -3.56
N SER A 129 2.26 8.69 -2.36
CA SER A 129 3.23 9.44 -1.55
C SER A 129 4.52 9.74 -2.32
N ASN A 130 4.96 8.85 -3.21
CA ASN A 130 6.09 9.08 -4.09
C ASN A 130 5.78 10.12 -5.19
N LEU A 131 4.65 9.97 -5.88
CA LEU A 131 4.24 10.89 -6.96
C LEU A 131 4.04 12.32 -6.47
N ILE A 132 3.51 12.51 -5.26
CA ILE A 132 3.31 13.84 -4.65
C ILE A 132 4.57 14.34 -3.90
N GLY A 133 5.65 13.56 -3.88
CA GLY A 133 6.95 13.95 -3.34
C GLY A 133 7.15 13.76 -1.83
N THR A 134 6.16 13.26 -1.09
CA THR A 134 6.26 12.99 0.36
C THR A 134 7.29 11.90 0.67
N LEU A 135 7.21 10.76 -0.01
CA LEU A 135 8.08 9.60 0.23
C LEU A 135 9.58 9.96 0.13
N PRO A 136 10.09 10.54 -0.98
CA PRO A 136 11.51 10.88 -1.08
C PRO A 136 11.95 11.95 -0.08
N LYS A 137 11.06 12.88 0.31
CA LYS A 137 11.34 13.87 1.37
C LYS A 137 11.54 13.18 2.72
N VAL A 138 10.65 12.26 3.09
CA VAL A 138 10.76 11.46 4.33
C VAL A 138 12.05 10.63 4.35
N HIS A 139 12.39 9.95 3.26
CA HIS A 139 13.64 9.18 3.18
C HIS A 139 14.88 10.04 3.39
N ARG A 140 14.97 11.22 2.75
CA ARG A 140 16.10 12.15 2.93
C ARG A 140 16.19 12.66 4.37
N ALA A 141 15.06 12.99 4.99
CA ALA A 141 15.03 13.49 6.36
C ALA A 141 15.50 12.41 7.35
N ARG A 142 15.01 11.18 7.22
CA ARG A 142 15.39 10.05 8.08
C ARG A 142 16.89 9.77 8.11
N GLN A 143 17.60 10.00 6.99
CA GLN A 143 19.06 9.82 6.93
C GLN A 143 19.85 10.80 7.81
N ARG A 144 19.23 11.92 8.23
CA ARG A 144 19.87 13.01 8.99
C ARG A 144 19.37 13.09 10.43
N LEU A 145 18.30 12.38 10.76
CA LEU A 145 17.63 12.46 12.05
C LEU A 145 18.05 11.31 12.96
N ASN A 146 17.92 11.54 14.27
CA ASN A 146 18.04 10.46 15.25
C ASN A 146 16.95 9.40 15.04
N GLN A 147 17.10 8.22 15.65
CA GLN A 147 16.17 7.10 15.47
C GLN A 147 14.73 7.46 15.85
N ARG A 148 14.52 8.24 16.92
CA ARG A 148 13.18 8.59 17.41
C ARG A 148 12.42 9.44 16.41
N ASP A 149 13.06 10.48 15.87
CA ASP A 149 12.44 11.37 14.89
C ASP A 149 12.27 10.65 13.54
N SER A 150 13.24 9.80 13.17
CA SER A 150 13.13 8.93 11.99
C SER A 150 11.97 7.94 12.08
N ASN A 151 11.75 7.35 13.26
CA ASN A 151 10.62 6.48 13.55
C ASN A 151 9.30 7.24 13.42
N ARG A 152 9.23 8.45 13.98
CA ARG A 152 8.02 9.27 13.90
C ARG A 152 7.68 9.67 12.46
N LEU A 153 8.67 9.99 11.63
CA LEU A 153 8.43 10.22 10.19
C LEU A 153 7.96 8.96 9.45
N SER A 154 8.48 7.79 9.82
CA SER A 154 8.02 6.52 9.26
C SER A 154 6.54 6.27 9.60
N ILE A 155 6.15 6.47 10.87
CA ILE A 155 4.76 6.33 11.30
C ILE A 155 3.84 7.24 10.48
N LEU A 156 4.18 8.52 10.31
CA LEU A 156 3.33 9.45 9.54
C LEU A 156 3.17 9.06 8.07
N LEU A 157 4.21 8.50 7.46
CA LEU A 157 4.16 8.00 6.09
C LEU A 157 3.24 6.76 5.97
N GLU A 158 3.32 5.82 6.92
CA GLU A 158 2.43 4.64 6.96
C GLU A 158 0.96 5.04 7.15
N LEU A 159 0.68 5.99 8.03
CA LEU A 159 -0.67 6.52 8.26
C LEU A 159 -1.22 7.26 7.03
N GLN A 160 -0.34 7.92 6.26
CA GLN A 160 -0.75 8.56 5.01
C GLN A 160 -1.16 7.51 3.97
N ALA A 161 -0.40 6.41 3.87
CA ALA A 161 -0.73 5.30 2.98
C ALA A 161 -2.06 4.62 3.36
N ASP A 162 -2.35 4.45 4.66
CA ASP A 162 -3.67 4.01 5.13
C ASP A 162 -4.80 4.94 4.70
N CYS A 163 -4.59 6.26 4.85
CA CYS A 163 -5.59 7.23 4.42
C CYS A 163 -5.83 7.20 2.91
N PHE A 164 -4.77 7.07 2.10
CA PHE A 164 -4.90 6.90 0.65
C PHE A 164 -5.62 5.60 0.26
N ALA A 165 -5.36 4.49 0.96
CA ALA A 165 -6.13 3.27 0.81
C ALA A 165 -7.62 3.50 1.13
N GLY A 166 -7.91 4.33 2.14
CA GLY A 166 -9.26 4.74 2.49
C GLY A 166 -9.94 5.57 1.41
N VAL A 167 -9.23 6.56 0.84
CA VAL A 167 -9.73 7.37 -0.28
C VAL A 167 -10.08 6.46 -1.45
N TRP A 168 -9.23 5.51 -1.80
CA TRP A 168 -9.55 4.52 -2.82
C TRP A 168 -10.80 3.71 -2.46
N ALA A 169 -10.91 3.21 -1.22
CA ALA A 169 -12.07 2.43 -0.79
C ALA A 169 -13.38 3.23 -0.87
N ASN A 170 -13.36 4.55 -0.64
CA ASN A 170 -14.52 5.42 -0.87
C ASN A 170 -14.99 5.34 -2.34
N TYR A 171 -14.07 5.50 -3.30
CA TYR A 171 -14.38 5.40 -4.73
C TYR A 171 -14.82 3.98 -5.11
N ALA A 172 -14.12 2.96 -4.61
CA ALA A 172 -14.44 1.56 -4.84
C ALA A 172 -15.88 1.23 -4.40
N GLY A 173 -16.32 1.73 -3.26
CA GLY A 173 -17.69 1.56 -2.75
C GLY A 173 -18.71 2.40 -3.51
N ASN A 174 -18.49 3.71 -3.60
CA ASN A 174 -19.50 4.66 -4.05
C ASN A 174 -19.61 4.75 -5.58
N GLN A 175 -18.49 4.74 -6.29
CA GLN A 175 -18.45 4.94 -7.75
C GLN A 175 -18.43 3.63 -8.51
N TYR A 176 -17.73 2.61 -8.00
CA TYR A 176 -17.53 1.34 -8.70
C TYR A 176 -18.35 0.17 -8.15
N GLN A 177 -19.03 0.35 -7.00
CA GLN A 177 -19.86 -0.65 -6.34
C GLN A 177 -19.12 -2.00 -6.15
N LEU A 178 -17.86 -1.91 -5.73
CA LEU A 178 -16.99 -3.06 -5.45
C LEU A 178 -17.15 -3.59 -4.03
N LEU A 179 -17.60 -2.76 -3.10
CA LEU A 179 -17.68 -3.13 -1.68
C LEU A 179 -19.00 -3.79 -1.33
N GLU A 180 -18.93 -4.79 -0.46
CA GLU A 180 -20.05 -5.51 0.12
C GLU A 180 -20.19 -5.19 1.63
N PRO A 181 -21.36 -5.44 2.24
CA PRO A 181 -21.51 -5.34 3.68
C PRO A 181 -20.48 -6.22 4.40
N GLY A 182 -19.72 -5.64 5.34
CA GLY A 182 -18.65 -6.33 6.06
C GLY A 182 -17.25 -6.02 5.54
N ASP A 183 -17.08 -5.72 4.24
CA ASP A 183 -15.76 -5.46 3.63
C ASP A 183 -15.00 -4.36 4.40
N ILE A 184 -15.66 -3.23 4.72
CA ILE A 184 -15.04 -2.13 5.48
C ILE A 184 -14.48 -2.60 6.83
N GLN A 185 -15.19 -3.49 7.53
CA GLN A 185 -14.75 -4.02 8.82
C GLN A 185 -13.52 -4.93 8.64
N GLU A 186 -13.47 -5.74 7.59
CA GLU A 186 -12.30 -6.56 7.26
C GLU A 186 -11.05 -5.70 7.08
N GLY A 187 -11.15 -4.59 6.33
CA GLY A 187 -10.02 -3.70 6.09
C GLY A 187 -9.55 -2.97 7.34
N LEU A 188 -10.49 -2.52 8.19
CA LEU A 188 -10.14 -1.91 9.48
C LEU A 188 -9.46 -2.91 10.41
N GLN A 189 -9.92 -4.16 10.46
CA GLN A 189 -9.26 -5.21 11.24
C GLN A 189 -7.88 -5.55 10.68
N ALA A 190 -7.74 -5.58 9.36
CA ALA A 190 -6.45 -5.76 8.69
C ALA A 190 -5.48 -4.61 9.03
N ALA A 191 -5.94 -3.35 9.01
CA ALA A 191 -5.13 -2.20 9.42
C ALA A 191 -4.73 -2.26 10.91
N ALA A 192 -5.64 -2.73 11.76
CA ALA A 192 -5.37 -2.89 13.19
C ALA A 192 -4.33 -3.98 13.47
N SER A 193 -4.38 -5.11 12.77
CA SER A 193 -3.49 -6.26 13.05
C SER A 193 -2.01 -6.00 12.74
N VAL A 194 -1.73 -4.94 12.00
CA VAL A 194 -0.40 -4.55 11.52
C VAL A 194 0.14 -3.29 12.21
N GLY A 195 -0.58 -2.78 13.21
CA GLY A 195 -0.09 -1.77 14.13
C GLY A 195 1.00 -2.33 15.06
N ASP A 196 1.97 -1.50 15.42
CA ASP A 196 3.12 -1.95 16.19
C ASP A 196 2.74 -2.46 17.59
N ASP A 197 1.70 -1.90 18.22
CA ASP A 197 1.15 -2.40 19.49
C ASP A 197 0.57 -3.81 19.37
N ALA A 198 -0.01 -4.18 18.22
CA ALA A 198 -0.44 -5.55 17.94
C ALA A 198 0.75 -6.48 17.62
N LEU A 199 1.78 -5.98 16.93
CA LEU A 199 2.90 -6.80 16.47
C LEU A 199 3.95 -7.07 17.54
N ILE A 200 4.32 -6.05 18.31
CA ILE A 200 5.44 -6.05 19.26
C ILE A 200 5.06 -5.60 20.68
N GLY A 201 3.78 -5.33 20.94
CA GLY A 201 3.27 -4.88 22.23
C GLY A 201 3.50 -3.38 22.49
N ASN A 202 3.14 -2.90 23.68
CA ASN A 202 3.26 -1.49 24.05
C ASN A 202 4.71 -1.05 24.28
N ARG A 203 5.45 -0.83 23.19
CA ARG A 203 6.86 -0.36 23.16
C ARG A 203 7.00 0.85 22.23
N PRO A 204 6.43 2.01 22.58
CA PRO A 204 6.27 3.14 21.67
C PRO A 204 7.58 3.67 21.07
N GLU A 205 8.70 3.49 21.77
CA GLU A 205 10.03 3.89 21.32
C GLU A 205 10.53 3.10 20.09
N LYS A 206 9.97 1.91 19.85
CA LYS A 206 10.31 1.04 18.71
C LYS A 206 9.34 1.14 17.54
N PHE A 207 8.28 1.93 17.69
CA PHE A 207 7.23 2.00 16.68
C PHE A 207 7.75 2.65 15.39
N THR A 208 7.33 2.09 14.25
CA THR A 208 7.68 2.53 12.91
C THR A 208 6.47 2.52 11.96
N HIS A 209 5.40 1.80 12.32
CA HIS A 209 4.16 1.66 11.56
C HIS A 209 2.96 2.31 12.24
N GLY A 210 3.11 2.77 13.49
CA GLY A 210 2.05 3.43 14.25
C GLY A 210 1.19 2.42 15.00
N THR A 211 0.25 2.92 15.81
CA THR A 211 -0.63 2.04 16.59
C THR A 211 -1.79 1.51 15.75
N SER A 212 -2.34 0.35 16.12
CA SER A 212 -3.55 -0.23 15.54
C SER A 212 -4.69 0.78 15.49
N GLN A 213 -4.84 1.60 16.53
CA GLN A 213 -5.83 2.68 16.57
C GLN A 213 -5.55 3.77 15.53
N GLN A 214 -4.31 4.23 15.41
CA GLN A 214 -3.93 5.25 14.43
C GLN A 214 -4.17 4.74 12.99
N ARG A 215 -3.76 3.50 12.71
CA ARG A 215 -3.94 2.84 11.41
C ARG A 215 -5.42 2.80 11.00
N MET A 216 -6.28 2.31 11.89
CA MET A 216 -7.73 2.29 11.68
C MET A 216 -8.33 3.69 11.50
N GLN A 217 -7.87 4.66 12.29
CA GLN A 217 -8.37 6.03 12.24
C GLN A 217 -8.10 6.66 10.88
N TRP A 218 -6.87 6.55 10.38
CA TRP A 218 -6.48 7.14 9.11
C TRP A 218 -7.11 6.43 7.91
N LEU A 219 -7.21 5.09 7.94
CA LEU A 219 -7.98 4.34 6.94
C LEU A 219 -9.44 4.82 6.90
N ARG A 220 -10.08 4.94 8.06
CA ARG A 220 -11.47 5.41 8.17
C ARG A 220 -11.63 6.86 7.67
N ALA A 221 -10.68 7.74 7.98
CA ALA A 221 -10.73 9.13 7.54
C ALA A 221 -10.79 9.23 6.01
N GLY A 222 -9.91 8.51 5.31
CA GLY A 222 -9.94 8.45 3.84
C GLY A 222 -11.22 7.83 3.29
N MET A 223 -11.71 6.75 3.90
CA MET A 223 -12.98 6.10 3.50
C MET A 223 -14.17 7.03 3.62
N GLN A 224 -14.21 7.87 4.65
CA GLN A 224 -15.32 8.77 4.91
C GLN A 224 -15.27 10.00 4.00
N SER A 225 -14.09 10.60 3.81
CA SER A 225 -13.98 11.84 3.03
C SER A 225 -13.94 11.59 1.53
N GLY A 226 -13.25 10.53 1.07
CA GLY A 226 -12.88 10.39 -0.34
C GLY A 226 -11.98 11.52 -0.86
N ASN A 227 -11.43 12.36 0.03
CA ASN A 227 -10.66 13.55 -0.32
C ASN A 227 -9.18 13.39 0.13
N VAL A 228 -8.26 13.57 -0.82
CA VAL A 228 -6.80 13.45 -0.62
C VAL A 228 -6.25 14.45 0.39
N GLY A 229 -6.80 15.68 0.45
CA GLY A 229 -6.42 16.72 1.40
C GLY A 229 -6.67 16.35 2.86
N THR A 230 -7.55 15.36 3.12
CA THR A 230 -7.72 14.80 4.47
C THR A 230 -6.44 14.08 4.93
N CYS A 231 -5.66 13.51 4.01
CA CYS A 231 -4.52 12.63 4.28
C CYS A 231 -3.18 13.34 4.61
N ASP A 232 -3.24 14.59 5.09
CA ASP A 232 -2.07 15.30 5.59
C ASP A 232 -1.76 14.93 7.05
N THR A 233 -1.12 13.77 7.21
CA THR A 233 -0.70 13.24 8.52
C THR A 233 0.38 14.10 9.16
N PHE A 234 1.21 14.78 8.36
CA PHE A 234 2.35 15.57 8.79
C PHE A 234 1.93 16.90 9.41
N LYS A 235 0.92 17.57 8.83
CA LYS A 235 0.32 18.79 9.40
C LYS A 235 -0.39 18.51 10.72
N THR A 236 -1.16 17.43 10.79
CA THR A 236 -1.93 17.05 12.00
C THR A 236 -1.03 16.77 13.21
N ALA A 237 0.20 16.32 12.99
CA ALA A 237 1.16 16.03 14.05
C ALA A 237 1.92 17.28 14.59
N GLY A 238 1.57 18.49 14.15
CA GLY A 238 2.11 19.76 14.69
C GLY A 238 3.58 20.02 14.36
N PHE A 239 4.09 19.44 13.27
CA PHE A 239 5.52 19.39 12.98
C PHE A 239 6.12 20.64 12.33
N LEU A 240 5.71 21.85 12.73
CA LEU A 240 6.22 23.10 12.14
C LEU A 240 7.77 23.21 12.17
N HIS A 241 8.43 22.60 13.16
CA HIS A 241 9.89 22.59 13.29
C HIS A 241 10.61 21.51 12.46
N LEU A 242 10.00 20.35 12.19
CA LEU A 242 10.60 19.32 11.32
C LEU A 242 10.35 19.60 9.83
N LEU A 243 9.25 20.28 9.57
CA LEU A 243 8.89 20.89 8.31
C LEU A 243 9.97 21.88 7.80
N LEU A 244 10.68 22.59 8.69
CA LEU A 244 11.87 23.40 8.37
C LEU A 244 13.08 22.55 7.93
N ALA A 245 13.22 21.32 8.44
CA ALA A 245 14.25 20.38 7.98
C ALA A 245 13.88 19.66 6.67
N ILE A 246 12.59 19.69 6.28
CA ILE A 246 12.05 19.06 5.07
C ILE A 246 11.84 20.06 3.92
N ALA A 247 11.93 21.38 4.17
CA ALA A 247 11.48 22.44 3.28
C ALA A 247 10.00 22.23 2.88
N ILE A 248 9.11 22.87 3.63
CA ILE A 248 7.70 23.00 3.25
C ILE A 248 7.59 23.90 2.02
N GLU A 249 7.61 23.32 0.84
CA GLU A 249 6.72 23.75 -0.23
C GLU A 249 5.64 22.67 -0.30
N ASN A 250 4.62 22.78 0.56
CA ASN A 250 3.45 21.90 0.57
C ASN A 250 2.15 22.69 0.36
N ASP A 251 2.22 24.01 0.19
CA ASP A 251 1.06 24.85 -0.06
C ASP A 251 0.51 24.74 -1.49
N TYR A 252 1.16 23.99 -2.39
CA TYR A 252 0.77 23.95 -3.80
C TYR A 252 0.08 22.66 -4.27
N TYR A 253 0.25 21.51 -3.60
CA TYR A 253 -0.21 20.22 -4.15
C TYR A 253 -1.48 19.66 -3.50
N LEU A 254 -1.70 19.89 -2.20
CA LEU A 254 -2.93 19.45 -1.51
C LEU A 254 -4.05 20.50 -1.54
N SER A 255 -3.73 21.75 -1.85
CA SER A 255 -4.67 22.88 -1.97
C SER A 255 -5.36 22.99 -3.34
N GLN A 256 -4.93 22.20 -4.32
CA GLN A 256 -5.47 22.20 -5.70
C GLN A 256 -6.47 21.06 -5.94
N VAL A 257 -6.85 20.31 -4.89
CA VAL A 257 -7.76 19.15 -4.96
C VAL A 257 -9.11 19.43 -4.25
N ASP A 258 -9.44 20.70 -4.04
CA ASP A 258 -10.72 21.15 -3.46
C ASP A 258 -11.85 21.22 -4.52
#